data_AF-A0A8C5TGI4-F1
#
_entry.id   AF-A0A8C5TGI4-F1
#
_cell.length_a   1.000
_cell.length_b   1.000
_cell.length_c   1.000
_cell.angle_alpha   90.00
_cell.angle_beta   90.00
_cell.angle_gamma   90.00
#
_symmetry.space_group_name_H-M   'P 1'
#
loop_
_entity.id
_entity.type
_entity.pdbx_description
1 polymer ?
#
loop_
_entity_poly.entity_id
_entity_poly.type
_entity_poly.pdbx_seq_one_letter_code
_entity_poly.pdbx_strand_id
1 'polypeptide(L)' 'MAGKVKWVTDIEKSVLINNFEKRGWIQVAENEDWNFYCFQVSSCLNSIIIQIANQ' A
#
# COMPACT_ATOMS: atom_id res chain seq x y z
N MET A 1 16.95 -11.98 7.02
CA MET A 1 15.52 -12.32 6.94
C MET A 1 14.85 -11.15 6.24
N ALA A 2 14.55 -11.27 4.95
CA ALA A 2 13.80 -10.21 4.26
C ALA A 2 12.41 -10.15 4.90
N GLY A 3 12.16 -9.14 5.73
CA GLY A 3 10.89 -8.97 6.44
C GLY A 3 9.75 -8.92 5.44
N LYS A 4 8.59 -9.47 5.80
CA LYS A 4 7.37 -9.34 4.99
C LYS A 4 7.06 -7.86 4.82
N VAL A 5 6.90 -7.42 3.57
CA VAL A 5 6.61 -6.02 3.24
C VAL A 5 5.22 -5.66 3.78
N LYS A 6 5.15 -4.58 4.54
CA LYS A 6 3.91 -4.07 5.14
C LYS A 6 3.43 -2.84 4.38
N TRP A 7 2.14 -2.76 4.11
CA TRP A 7 1.55 -1.71 3.30
C TRP A 7 0.25 -1.19 3.91
N VAL A 8 -0.05 0.07 3.59
CA VAL A 8 -1.28 0.75 3.97
C VAL A 8 -1.90 1.34 2.70
N THR A 9 -3.23 1.30 2.59
CA THR A 9 -3.94 1.90 1.46
C THR A 9 -5.20 2.60 1.93
N ASP A 10 -5.50 3.75 1.34
CA ASP A 10 -6.83 4.39 1.41
C ASP A 10 -7.72 4.00 0.20
N ILE A 11 -7.15 3.21 -0.71
CA ILE A 11 -7.81 2.79 -1.95
C ILE A 11 -8.44 1.41 -1.79
N GLU A 12 -9.77 1.33 -1.86
CA GLU A 12 -10.51 0.08 -1.92
C GLU A 12 -10.56 -0.52 -3.35
N LYS A 13 -9.43 -0.59 -4.05
CA LYS A 13 -9.35 -1.23 -5.37
C LYS A 13 -8.86 -2.67 -5.25
N SER A 14 -9.79 -3.62 -5.45
CA SER A 14 -9.55 -5.05 -5.26
C SER A 14 -8.40 -5.62 -6.10
N VAL A 15 -8.09 -5.06 -7.28
CA VAL A 15 -6.96 -5.52 -8.11
C VAL A 15 -5.62 -5.25 -7.42
N LEU A 16 -5.51 -4.12 -6.73
CA LEU A 16 -4.29 -3.67 -6.07
C LEU A 16 -4.04 -4.49 -4.79
N ILE A 17 -5.09 -4.66 -3.99
CA ILE A 17 -5.07 -5.50 -2.78
C ILE A 17 -4.73 -6.95 -3.13
N ASN A 18 -5.44 -7.55 -4.09
CA ASN A 18 -5.19 -8.93 -4.53
C ASN A 18 -3.75 -9.12 -5.06
N ASN A 19 -3.17 -8.09 -5.67
CA ASN A 19 -1.80 -8.11 -6.16
C ASN A 19 -0.76 -8.14 -5.01
N PHE A 20 -1.06 -7.45 -3.91
CA PHE A 20 -0.22 -7.42 -2.72
C PHE A 20 -0.34 -8.70 -1.90
N GLU A 21 -1.57 -9.20 -1.71
CA GLU A 21 -1.82 -10.46 -1.02
C GLU A 21 -1.13 -11.65 -1.73
N LYS A 22 -1.17 -11.69 -3.08
CA LYS A 22 -0.44 -12.70 -3.86
C LYS A 22 1.08 -12.65 -3.68
N ARG A 23 1.64 -11.49 -3.33
CA ARG A 23 3.06 -11.33 -2.99
C ARG A 23 3.37 -11.63 -1.52
N GLY A 24 2.36 -11.98 -0.72
CA GLY A 24 2.50 -12.21 0.72
C GLY A 24 2.78 -10.94 1.51
N TRP A 25 2.43 -9.78 0.97
CA TRP A 25 2.56 -8.49 1.66
C TRP A 25 1.43 -8.34 2.68
N ILE A 26 1.72 -7.71 3.83
CA ILE A 26 0.79 -7.59 4.95
C ILE A 26 0.16 -6.21 4.95
N GLN A 27 -1.17 -6.15 4.95
CA GLN A 27 -1.89 -4.90 5.21
C GLN A 27 -1.80 -4.56 6.70
N VAL A 28 -1.40 -3.35 7.01
CA VAL A 28 -1.34 -2.84 8.39
C VAL A 28 -2.15 -1.55 8.51
N ALA A 29 -2.41 -1.11 9.73
CA ALA A 29 -3.00 0.21 9.96
C ALA A 29 -1.94 1.32 9.79
N GLU A 30 -2.40 2.55 9.51
CA GLU A 30 -1.55 3.74 9.42
C GLU A 30 -0.76 4.04 10.70
N ASN A 31 -1.26 3.58 11.86
CA ASN A 31 -0.64 3.74 13.17
C ASN A 31 0.40 2.65 13.49
N GLU A 32 0.64 1.71 12.57
CA GLU A 32 1.65 0.68 12.71
C GLU A 32 2.91 1.01 11.87
N ASP A 33 3.95 0.20 12.03
CA ASP A 33 5.16 0.28 11.22
C ASP A 33 4.89 -0.23 9.79
N TRP A 34 4.90 0.66 8.80
CA TRP A 34 4.61 0.37 7.38
C TRP A 34 5.79 0.74 6.46
N ASN A 35 5.86 0.11 5.28
CA ASN A 35 6.95 0.35 4.32
C ASN A 35 6.54 1.38 3.26
N PHE A 36 5.30 1.28 2.76
CA PHE A 36 4.73 2.29 1.87
C PHE A 36 3.22 2.43 2.06
N TYR A 37 2.72 3.61 1.70
CA TYR A 37 1.33 4.02 1.75
C TYR A 37 0.83 4.33 0.34
N CYS A 38 -0.30 3.73 -0.05
CA CYS A 38 -0.94 3.92 -1.35
C CYS A 38 -2.18 4.79 -1.21
N PHE A 39 -2.31 5.83 -2.02
CA PHE A 39 -3.52 6.64 -2.08
C PHE A 39 -3.86 7.07 -3.51
N GLN A 40 -5.15 7.30 -3.74
CA GLN A 40 -5.64 7.77 -5.03
C GLN A 40 -5.84 9.27 -4.96
N VAL A 41 -5.31 9.98 -5.95
CA VAL A 41 -5.58 11.42 -6.11
C VAL A 41 -6.73 11.59 -7.09
N SER A 42 -7.89 12.02 -6.59
CA SER A 42 -9.12 12.22 -7.38
C SER A 42 -8.96 13.26 -8.51
N SER A 43 -7.93 14.10 -8.44
CA SER A 43 -7.64 15.16 -9.41
C SER A 43 -7.16 14.64 -10.77
N CYS A 44 -6.65 13.40 -10.83
CA CYS A 44 -6.13 12.80 -12.05
C CYS A 44 -6.71 11.40 -12.23
N LEU A 45 -7.47 11.20 -13.30
CA LEU A 45 -8.12 9.94 -13.64
C LEU A 45 -7.09 8.79 -13.66
N ASN A 46 -7.30 7.80 -12.79
CA ASN A 46 -6.59 6.51 -12.71
C ASN A 46 -5.13 6.52 -12.21
N SER A 47 -4.63 7.60 -11.61
CA SER A 47 -3.30 7.60 -11.00
C SER A 47 -3.32 7.13 -9.53
N ILE A 48 -2.46 6.17 -9.19
CA ILE A 48 -2.16 5.76 -7.81
C ILE A 48 -0.82 6.38 -7.42
N ILE A 49 -0.77 7.04 -6.27
CA ILE A 49 0.48 7.56 -5.69
C ILE A 49 0.92 6.62 -4.57
N ILE A 50 2.22 6.33 -4.56
CA ILE A 50 2.87 5.52 -3.53
C ILE A 50 3.83 6.43 -2.77
N GLN A 51 3.59 6.59 -1.48
CA GLN A 51 4.49 7.25 -0.55
C GLN A 51 5.34 6.18 0.15
N ILE A 52 6.66 6.32 0.08
CA ILE A 52 7.60 5.41 0.74
C ILE A 52 7.90 5.97 2.13
N ALA A 53 7.84 5.13 3.16
CA ALA A 53 8.31 5.51 4.49
C ALA A 53 9.82 5.79 4.40
N ASN A 54 10.26 6.99 4.76
CA ASN A 54 11.69 7.23 4.98
C ASN A 54 12.09 6.38 6.19
N GLN A 55 12.97 5.41 5.94
CA GLN A 55 13.76 4.77 7.00
C GLN A 55 14.63 5.82 7.69
#